data_AF-A0A4Q3TID1-F1
#
_entry.id   AF-A0A4Q3TID1-F1
#
_cell.length_a   1.000
_cell.length_b   1.000
_cell.length_c   1.000
_cell.angle_alpha   90.00
_cell.angle_beta   90.00
_cell.angle_gamma   90.00
#
_symmetry.space_group_name_H-M   'P 1'
#
loop_
_entity.id
_entity.type
_entity.pdbx_description
1 polymer ?
#
loop_
_entity_poly.entity_id
_entity_poly.type
_entity_poly.pdbx_seq_one_letter_code
_entity_poly.pdbx_strand_id
1 'polypeptide(L)'
;MKTATTTLLCLGLSLSVIQAKAADDPQLNLAYQDHIAYVATFALPILIEKCTALDAGYLQKAAPLYFRYINTHQDQIERGRLLTLAEFSPEQTVKSYREEVVASRLARLDTGTPEQKLGMCEGALGMLSGAKPPGEWPSRKTNETR
;
A
#
# COMPACT_ATOMS: atom_id res chain seq x y z
N MET A 1 -13.32 -31.11 58.53
CA MET A 1 -13.89 -29.84 58.02
C MET A 1 -12.73 -29.00 57.51
N LYS A 2 -12.69 -28.71 56.21
CA LYS A 2 -11.57 -28.03 55.54
C LYS A 2 -11.88 -26.54 55.42
N THR A 3 -11.02 -25.69 55.96
CA THR A 3 -10.91 -24.28 55.62
C THR A 3 -9.74 -24.13 54.64
N ALA A 4 -10.02 -23.59 53.46
CA ALA A 4 -8.99 -23.11 52.53
C ALA A 4 -9.47 -21.80 51.91
N THR A 5 -8.66 -20.79 52.18
CA THR A 5 -8.86 -19.37 52.01
C THR A 5 -8.88 -18.95 50.54
N THR A 6 -9.73 -17.97 50.28
CA THR A 6 -9.89 -17.13 49.09
C THR A 6 -8.58 -16.50 48.60
N THR A 7 -8.53 -16.26 47.28
CA THR A 7 -8.09 -15.04 46.56
C THR A 7 -7.01 -15.26 45.50
N LEU A 8 -7.18 -14.53 44.38
CA LEU A 8 -6.38 -14.35 43.16
C LEU A 8 -6.66 -15.31 42.00
N LEU A 9 -7.31 -14.78 40.95
CA LEU A 9 -6.58 -14.54 39.70
C LEU A 9 -7.27 -13.47 38.81
N CYS A 10 -6.50 -12.42 38.56
CA CYS A 10 -6.59 -11.34 37.58
C CYS A 10 -7.66 -11.43 36.48
N LEU A 11 -8.64 -10.51 36.52
CA LEU A 11 -9.28 -9.98 35.32
C LEU A 11 -8.30 -9.00 34.64
N GLY A 12 -7.32 -9.56 33.92
CA GLY A 12 -6.63 -8.84 32.87
C GLY A 12 -7.49 -8.84 31.62
N LEU A 13 -8.40 -7.87 31.48
CA LEU A 13 -8.99 -7.53 30.19
C LEU A 13 -7.89 -6.94 29.31
N SER A 14 -7.02 -7.80 28.80
CA SER A 14 -6.18 -7.50 27.64
C SER A 14 -7.13 -7.31 26.46
N LEU A 15 -7.53 -6.06 26.24
CA LEU A 15 -7.97 -5.55 24.94
C LEU A 15 -6.80 -5.72 23.97
N SER A 16 -6.56 -6.95 23.53
CA SER A 16 -5.91 -7.18 22.25
C SER A 16 -6.91 -6.72 21.21
N VAL A 17 -6.80 -5.44 20.86
CA VAL A 17 -7.32 -4.92 19.59
C VAL A 17 -6.68 -5.81 18.53
N ILE A 18 -7.46 -6.79 18.08
CA ILE A 18 -7.12 -7.64 16.95
C ILE A 18 -6.96 -6.66 15.79
N GLN A 19 -5.72 -6.38 15.39
CA GLN A 19 -5.44 -5.80 14.08
C GLN A 19 -5.88 -6.85 13.07
N ALA A 20 -7.15 -6.77 12.67
CA ALA A 20 -7.68 -7.58 11.59
C ALA A 20 -6.86 -7.23 10.36
N LYS A 21 -6.08 -8.20 9.86
CA LYS A 21 -5.39 -8.04 8.59
C LYS A 21 -6.46 -7.77 7.54
N ALA A 22 -6.18 -6.85 6.61
CA ALA A 22 -7.09 -6.62 5.47
C ALA A 22 -7.37 -7.91 4.66
N ALA A 23 -6.56 -8.95 4.79
CA ALA A 23 -6.79 -10.27 4.21
C ALA A 23 -8.02 -11.02 4.78
N ASP A 24 -8.44 -10.71 6.02
CA ASP A 24 -9.52 -11.41 6.71
C ASP A 24 -10.91 -10.76 6.46
N ASP A 25 -10.94 -9.53 5.94
CA ASP A 25 -12.15 -8.82 5.52
C ASP A 25 -12.14 -8.56 3.99
N PRO A 26 -13.01 -9.22 3.22
CA PRO A 26 -13.09 -9.05 1.77
C PRO A 26 -13.33 -7.62 1.31
N GLN A 27 -14.07 -6.81 2.08
CA GLN A 27 -14.36 -5.42 1.73
C GLN A 27 -13.14 -4.52 1.95
N LEU A 28 -12.43 -4.70 3.06
CA LEU A 28 -11.19 -3.96 3.32
C LEU A 28 -10.11 -4.30 2.28
N ASN A 29 -10.00 -5.57 1.89
CA ASN A 29 -9.10 -5.96 0.81
C ASN A 29 -9.50 -5.28 -0.51
N LEU A 30 -10.79 -5.26 -0.87
CA LEU A 30 -11.24 -4.60 -2.10
C LEU A 30 -10.92 -3.11 -2.09
N ALA A 31 -11.22 -2.41 -0.99
CA ALA A 31 -10.88 -1.00 -0.84
C ALA A 31 -9.37 -0.78 -1.01
N TYR A 32 -8.56 -1.60 -0.34
CA TYR A 32 -7.10 -1.53 -0.48
C TYR A 32 -6.63 -1.74 -1.93
N GLN A 33 -7.17 -2.73 -2.65
CA GLN A 33 -6.79 -2.95 -4.05
C GLN A 33 -7.22 -1.78 -4.96
N ASP A 34 -8.39 -1.20 -4.73
CA ASP A 34 -8.85 0.02 -5.45
C ASP A 34 -7.87 1.18 -5.19
N HIS A 35 -7.48 1.42 -3.94
CA HIS A 35 -6.48 2.43 -3.58
C HIS A 35 -5.13 2.18 -4.25
N ILE A 36 -4.65 0.95 -4.26
CA ILE A 36 -3.41 0.58 -4.95
C ILE A 36 -3.52 0.84 -6.45
N ALA A 37 -4.68 0.55 -7.06
CA ALA A 37 -4.91 0.86 -8.46
C ALA A 37 -4.79 2.36 -8.74
N TYR A 38 -5.37 3.21 -7.88
CA TYR A 38 -5.17 4.65 -7.96
C TYR A 38 -3.71 5.07 -7.79
N VAL A 39 -3.00 4.55 -6.78
CA VAL A 39 -1.58 4.87 -6.54
C VAL A 39 -0.70 4.48 -7.72
N ALA A 40 -0.98 3.34 -8.34
CA ALA A 40 -0.25 2.84 -9.49
C ALA A 40 -0.24 3.83 -10.67
N THR A 41 -1.29 4.65 -10.83
CA THR A 41 -1.40 5.64 -11.92
C THR A 41 -0.31 6.71 -11.91
N PHE A 42 0.27 7.00 -10.74
CA PHE A 42 1.32 8.01 -10.61
C PHE A 42 2.66 7.43 -10.11
N ALA A 43 2.65 6.33 -9.36
CA ALA A 43 3.87 5.71 -8.87
C ALA A 43 4.57 4.83 -9.91
N LEU A 44 3.83 4.06 -10.71
CA LEU A 44 4.44 3.13 -11.67
C LEU A 44 5.21 3.84 -12.80
N PRO A 45 4.76 4.96 -13.38
CA PRO A 45 5.56 5.68 -14.38
C PRO A 45 6.96 6.06 -13.85
N ILE A 46 7.04 6.57 -12.62
CA ILE A 46 8.30 6.95 -11.98
C ILE A 46 9.18 5.71 -11.70
N LEU A 47 8.56 4.62 -11.23
CA LEU A 47 9.27 3.37 -11.03
C LEU A 47 9.83 2.83 -12.35
N ILE A 48 9.04 2.83 -13.43
CA ILE A 48 9.46 2.37 -14.76
C ILE A 48 10.65 3.18 -15.26
N GLU A 49 10.61 4.51 -15.11
CA GLU A 49 11.72 5.39 -15.46
C GLU A 49 13.00 5.00 -14.70
N LYS A 50 12.91 4.86 -13.37
CA LYS A 50 14.05 4.46 -12.53
C LYS A 50 14.58 3.06 -12.85
N CYS A 51 13.71 2.09 -13.11
CA CYS A 51 14.10 0.73 -13.48
C CYS A 51 14.71 0.65 -14.88
N THR A 52 14.34 1.54 -15.80
CA THR A 52 14.96 1.63 -17.14
C THR A 52 16.43 2.04 -17.06
N ALA A 53 16.81 2.82 -16.04
CA ALA A 53 18.22 3.14 -15.78
C ALA A 53 19.03 1.93 -15.28
N LEU A 54 18.37 0.86 -14.82
CA LEU A 54 19.00 -0.37 -14.31
C LEU A 54 19.01 -1.50 -15.36
N ASP A 55 17.92 -1.65 -16.12
CA ASP A 55 17.79 -2.59 -17.24
C ASP A 55 17.22 -1.83 -18.45
N ALA A 56 18.04 -1.66 -19.50
CA ALA A 56 17.65 -0.95 -20.72
C ALA A 56 16.48 -1.60 -21.47
N GLY A 57 16.20 -2.89 -21.22
CA GLY A 57 15.06 -3.63 -21.75
C GLY A 57 13.79 -3.53 -20.88
N TYR A 58 13.85 -2.86 -19.72
CA TYR A 58 12.75 -2.82 -18.77
C TYR A 58 11.54 -2.05 -19.32
N LEU A 59 11.77 -0.90 -19.96
CA LEU A 59 10.70 -0.07 -20.52
C LEU A 59 9.85 -0.85 -21.54
N GLN A 60 10.50 -1.62 -22.41
CA GLN A 60 9.85 -2.41 -23.45
C GLN A 60 8.98 -3.52 -22.86
N LYS A 61 9.38 -4.10 -21.72
CA LYS A 61 8.58 -5.08 -20.96
C LYS A 61 7.42 -4.40 -20.23
N ALA A 62 7.67 -3.29 -19.54
CA ALA A 62 6.73 -2.68 -18.61
C ALA A 62 5.66 -1.82 -19.29
N ALA A 63 6.01 -1.03 -20.32
CA ALA A 63 5.10 -0.10 -20.97
C ALA A 63 3.80 -0.74 -21.49
N PRO A 64 3.83 -1.83 -22.29
CA PRO A 64 2.58 -2.45 -22.77
C PRO A 64 1.73 -3.01 -21.62
N LEU A 65 2.37 -3.53 -20.56
CA LEU A 65 1.66 -4.02 -19.38
C LEU A 65 1.03 -2.88 -18.59
N TYR A 66 1.72 -1.74 -18.44
CA TYR A 66 1.19 -0.54 -17.79
C TYR A 66 -0.04 0.01 -18.51
N PHE A 67 0.02 0.16 -19.84
CA PHE A 67 -1.14 0.62 -20.60
C PHE A 67 -2.31 -0.35 -20.51
N ARG A 68 -2.05 -1.66 -20.59
CA ARG A 68 -3.08 -2.68 -20.35
C ARG A 68 -3.68 -2.53 -18.96
N TYR A 69 -2.84 -2.44 -17.93
CA TYR A 69 -3.27 -2.29 -16.55
C TYR A 69 -4.19 -1.08 -16.36
N ILE A 70 -3.82 0.09 -16.86
CA ILE A 70 -4.64 1.31 -16.73
C ILE A 70 -5.98 1.14 -17.42
N ASN A 71 -5.99 0.55 -18.62
CA ASN A 71 -7.23 0.35 -19.38
C ASN A 71 -8.16 -0.70 -18.75
N THR A 72 -7.62 -1.75 -18.14
CA THR A 72 -8.43 -2.81 -17.51
C THR A 72 -8.94 -2.43 -16.12
N HIS A 73 -8.29 -1.49 -15.44
CA HIS A 73 -8.59 -1.15 -14.04
C HIS A 73 -9.24 0.24 -13.89
N GLN A 74 -9.79 0.84 -14.95
CA GLN A 74 -10.36 2.21 -14.90
C GLN A 74 -11.37 2.40 -13.75
N ASP A 75 -12.30 1.48 -13.56
CA ASP A 75 -13.29 1.57 -12.48
C ASP A 75 -12.65 1.45 -11.09
N GLN A 76 -11.65 0.58 -10.93
CA GLN A 76 -10.93 0.42 -9.67
C GLN A 76 -10.11 1.66 -9.34
N ILE A 77 -9.47 2.26 -10.35
CA ILE A 77 -8.72 3.50 -10.24
C ILE A 77 -9.63 4.63 -9.76
N GLU A 78 -10.82 4.78 -10.35
CA GLU A 78 -11.73 5.86 -9.97
C GLU A 78 -12.31 5.67 -8.57
N ARG A 79 -12.73 4.45 -8.21
CA ARG A 79 -13.15 4.15 -6.83
C ARG A 79 -12.02 4.40 -5.84
N GLY A 80 -10.81 3.95 -6.15
CA GLY A 80 -9.62 4.16 -5.34
C GLY A 80 -9.29 5.63 -5.14
N ARG A 81 -9.44 6.44 -6.20
CA ARG A 81 -9.30 7.90 -6.13
C ARG A 81 -10.30 8.49 -5.16
N LEU A 82 -11.58 8.18 -5.29
CA LEU A 82 -12.64 8.70 -4.42
C LEU A 82 -12.40 8.30 -2.95
N LEU A 83 -12.10 7.03 -2.69
CA LEU A 83 -11.80 6.54 -1.33
C LEU A 83 -10.57 7.24 -0.75
N THR A 84 -9.52 7.42 -1.54
CA THR A 84 -8.28 8.07 -1.08
C THR A 84 -8.52 9.54 -0.74
N LEU A 85 -9.27 10.27 -1.59
CA LEU A 85 -9.55 11.68 -1.39
C LEU A 85 -10.51 11.93 -0.22
N ALA A 86 -11.42 11.00 0.06
CA ALA A 86 -12.33 11.10 1.20
C ALA A 86 -11.60 11.04 2.55
N GLU A 87 -10.39 10.48 2.58
CA GLU A 87 -9.56 10.36 3.80
C GLU A 87 -8.61 11.55 4.01
N PHE A 88 -8.63 12.56 3.13
CA PHE A 88 -7.75 13.73 3.29
C PHE A 88 -8.17 14.60 4.47
N SER A 89 -7.18 15.05 5.25
CA SER A 89 -7.41 16.17 6.18
C SER A 89 -7.64 17.47 5.40
N PRO A 90 -8.27 18.49 6.01
CA PRO A 90 -8.53 19.78 5.34
C PRO A 90 -7.29 20.46 4.76
N GLU A 91 -6.11 20.17 5.30
CA GLU A 91 -4.82 20.74 4.90
C GLU A 91 -4.09 19.91 3.83
N GLN A 92 -4.53 18.67 3.60
CA GLN A 92 -3.89 17.78 2.62
C GLN A 92 -4.35 18.11 1.19
N THR A 93 -3.38 18.09 0.27
CA THR A 93 -3.62 18.28 -1.16
C THR A 93 -3.30 17.02 -1.95
N VAL A 94 -3.87 16.89 -3.14
CA VAL A 94 -3.54 15.77 -4.05
C VAL A 94 -2.04 15.74 -4.36
N LYS A 95 -1.42 16.92 -4.50
CA LYS A 95 0.01 17.05 -4.76
C LYS A 95 0.83 16.51 -3.59
N SER A 96 0.60 17.02 -2.37
CA SER A 96 1.35 16.61 -1.18
C SER A 96 1.20 15.12 -0.89
N TYR A 97 0.00 14.56 -1.11
CA TYR A 97 -0.23 13.13 -0.98
C TYR A 97 0.58 12.30 -2.00
N ARG A 98 0.60 12.70 -3.28
CA ARG A 98 1.40 12.00 -4.30
C ARG A 98 2.88 12.03 -3.97
N GLU A 99 3.40 13.18 -3.55
CA GLU A 99 4.80 13.36 -3.15
C GLU A 99 5.15 12.45 -1.97
N GLU A 100 4.29 12.37 -0.94
CA GLU A 100 4.47 11.48 0.21
C GLU A 100 4.45 9.99 -0.19
N VAL A 101 3.50 9.58 -1.04
CA VAL A 101 3.40 8.20 -1.51
C VAL A 101 4.61 7.81 -2.36
N VAL A 102 5.04 8.68 -3.26
CA VAL A 102 6.24 8.47 -4.07
C VAL A 102 7.47 8.35 -3.17
N ALA A 103 7.65 9.27 -2.22
CA ALA A 103 8.77 9.22 -1.29
C ALA A 103 8.77 7.92 -0.47
N SER A 104 7.62 7.55 0.11
CA SER A 104 7.53 6.35 0.97
C SER A 104 7.71 5.04 0.20
N ARG A 105 7.12 4.92 -1.00
CA ARG A 105 7.12 3.66 -1.77
C ARG A 105 8.35 3.50 -2.66
N LEU A 106 8.90 4.60 -3.17
CA LEU A 106 9.98 4.56 -4.15
C LEU A 106 11.35 4.94 -3.58
N ALA A 107 11.47 5.40 -2.33
CA ALA A 107 12.77 5.77 -1.73
C ALA A 107 13.85 4.70 -1.88
N ARG A 108 13.49 3.41 -1.80
CA ARG A 108 14.42 2.29 -1.94
C ARG A 108 14.99 2.15 -3.36
N LEU A 109 14.33 2.68 -4.40
CA LEU A 109 14.92 2.75 -5.75
C LEU A 109 16.11 3.71 -5.80
N ASP A 110 16.15 4.70 -4.91
CA ASP A 110 17.24 5.66 -4.81
C ASP A 110 18.33 5.16 -3.86
N THR A 111 17.95 4.70 -2.66
CA THR A 111 18.88 4.43 -1.55
C THR A 111 19.18 2.96 -1.28
N GLY A 112 18.44 2.03 -1.89
CA GLY A 112 18.57 0.60 -1.63
C GLY A 112 19.80 -0.05 -2.27
N THR A 113 20.07 -1.32 -1.90
CA THR A 113 21.08 -2.13 -2.57
C THR A 113 20.63 -2.51 -3.99
N PRO A 114 21.55 -2.87 -4.91
CA PRO A 114 21.18 -3.31 -6.25
C PRO A 114 20.10 -4.40 -6.27
N GLU A 115 20.19 -5.38 -5.37
CA GLU A 115 19.23 -6.48 -5.25
C GLU A 115 17.84 -6.00 -4.82
N GLN A 116 17.80 -5.04 -3.89
CA GLN A 116 16.54 -4.42 -3.47
C GLN A 116 15.90 -3.65 -4.62
N LYS A 117 16.70 -2.91 -5.39
CA LYS A 117 16.20 -2.16 -6.55
C LYS A 117 15.66 -3.11 -7.62
N LEU A 118 16.39 -4.17 -7.94
CA LEU A 118 15.96 -5.21 -8.88
C LEU A 118 14.67 -5.89 -8.42
N GLY A 119 14.58 -6.28 -7.15
CA GLY A 119 13.38 -6.89 -6.59
C GLY A 119 12.15 -5.98 -6.65
N MET A 120 12.32 -4.66 -6.52
CA MET A 120 11.24 -3.70 -6.73
C MET A 120 10.80 -3.63 -8.20
N CYS A 121 11.75 -3.63 -9.14
CA CYS A 121 11.47 -3.66 -10.58
C CYS A 121 10.74 -4.96 -10.97
N GLU A 122 11.20 -6.12 -10.50
CA GLU A 122 10.54 -7.41 -10.74
C GLU A 122 9.13 -7.46 -10.13
N GLY A 123 8.98 -6.98 -8.90
CA GLY A 123 7.68 -6.89 -8.23
C GLY A 123 6.68 -6.02 -8.99
N ALA A 124 7.13 -4.91 -9.57
CA ALA A 124 6.29 -4.05 -10.40
C ALA A 124 5.85 -4.74 -11.71
N LEU A 125 6.75 -5.48 -12.38
CA LEU A 125 6.36 -6.31 -13.53
C LEU A 125 5.35 -7.40 -13.15
N GLY A 126 5.52 -8.02 -11.98
CA GLY A 126 4.56 -8.98 -11.43
C GLY A 126 3.18 -8.35 -11.21
N MET A 127 3.13 -7.17 -10.59
CA MET A 127 1.88 -6.43 -10.39
C MET A 127 1.22 -6.07 -11.71
N LEU A 128 1.98 -5.53 -12.67
CA LEU A 128 1.50 -5.20 -14.01
C LEU A 128 1.00 -6.43 -14.79
N SER A 129 1.48 -7.62 -14.43
CA SER A 129 1.03 -8.90 -14.99
C SER A 129 -0.16 -9.51 -14.23
N GLY A 130 -0.67 -8.86 -13.19
CA GLY A 130 -1.87 -9.25 -12.45
C GLY A 130 -1.63 -9.76 -11.03
N ALA A 131 -0.40 -9.72 -10.51
CA ALA A 131 -0.16 -10.02 -9.10
C ALA A 131 -0.81 -8.96 -8.21
N LYS A 132 -1.55 -9.40 -7.18
CA LYS A 132 -2.14 -8.50 -6.20
C LYS A 132 -1.13 -8.24 -5.08
N PRO A 133 -0.69 -6.98 -4.86
CA PRO A 133 0.20 -6.70 -3.76
C PRO A 133 -0.54 -6.90 -2.43
N PRO A 134 0.09 -7.57 -1.45
CA PRO A 134 -0.46 -7.67 -0.11
C PRO A 134 -0.33 -6.32 0.59
N GLY A 135 -1.28 -6.00 1.47
CA GLY A 135 -1.12 -4.88 2.38
C GLY A 135 -2.42 -4.50 3.08
N GLU A 136 -2.32 -3.43 3.85
CA GLU A 136 -3.39 -2.89 4.66
C GLU A 136 -3.64 -1.44 4.25
N TRP A 137 -4.88 -0.98 4.45
CA TRP A 137 -5.23 0.41 4.23
C TRP A 137 -4.30 1.31 5.05
N PRO A 138 -3.77 2.42 4.49
CA PRO A 138 -2.89 3.31 5.23
C PRO A 138 -3.59 3.77 6.51
N SER A 139 -2.96 3.59 7.67
CA SER A 139 -3.51 4.11 8.91
C SER A 139 -3.66 5.63 8.80
N ARG A 140 -4.78 6.16 9.31
CA ARG A 140 -4.88 7.61 9.49
C ARG A 140 -3.73 7.99 10.42
N LYS A 141 -2.82 8.83 9.96
CA LYS A 141 -1.96 9.56 10.88
C LYS A 141 -2.90 10.47 11.65
N THR A 142 -3.39 10.01 12.80
CA THR A 142 -3.92 10.93 13.79
C THR A 142 -2.75 11.85 14.11
N ASN A 143 -2.87 13.12 13.74
CA ASN A 143 -2.04 14.16 14.32
C ASN A 143 -2.42 14.23 15.80
N GLU A 144 -2.01 13.23 16.59
CA GLU A 144 -1.90 13.36 18.03
C GLU A 144 -0.74 14.32 18.26
N THR A 145 -1.14 15.60 18.35
CA THR A 145 -0.54 16.65 19.16
C THR A 145 0.96 16.87 19.04
N ARG A 146 1.27 17.98 18.36
CA ARG A 146 2.32 18.96 18.71
C ARG A 146 2.85 18.86 20.14
#